data_AF-A0A971SXX1-F1
#
_entry.id   AF-A0A971SXX1-F1
#
_cell.length_a   1.000
_cell.length_b   1.000
_cell.length_c   1.000
_cell.angle_alpha   90.00
_cell.angle_beta   90.00
_cell.angle_gamma   90.00
#
_symmetry.space_group_name_H-M   'P 1'
#
loop_
_entity.id
_entity.type
_entity.pdbx_description
1 polymer ?
#
loop_
_entity_poly.entity_id
_entity_poly.type
_entity_poly.pdbx_seq_one_letter_code
_entity_poly.pdbx_strand_id
1 'polypeptide(L)'
;MNRSTRQSIYFAVAAFTALLLAVLGIWAAAGDDSAAKRGLLYACSVLLMVLAALYVYIIFLSYDREPNYFLYDKITSRNIPLSELSWSMVNERVGRFVTEQFGGRYFLWSGSTLSDEQKFGPGGIMRPLVAYKMLCDIAVDEKEGGLGDCFKFFEHADLTVIRTLCRILESAGEGEMARAILTYKTKGGSPVNFRCYLGSNAKYLQGRMLAYVRRNIERFY
;
A
#
# COMPACT_ATOMS: atom_id res chain seq x y z
N MET A 1 8.95 14.06 -2.46
CA MET A 1 10.24 13.57 -1.90
C MET A 1 10.08 13.56 -0.39
N ASN A 2 9.95 12.38 0.21
CA ASN A 2 9.54 12.22 1.61
C ASN A 2 10.60 12.73 2.59
N ARG A 3 10.14 13.12 3.78
CA ARG A 3 10.96 13.68 4.87
C ARG A 3 12.02 12.68 5.35
N SER A 4 11.74 11.38 5.30
CA SER A 4 12.68 10.30 5.62
C SER A 4 13.80 10.17 4.58
N THR A 5 13.49 10.28 3.29
CA THR A 5 14.49 10.25 2.21
C THR A 5 15.50 11.39 2.36
N ARG A 6 15.04 12.59 2.72
CA ARG A 6 15.93 13.74 3.00
C ARG A 6 16.82 13.47 4.21
N GLN A 7 16.28 12.90 5.30
CA GLN A 7 17.05 12.56 6.49
C GLN A 7 18.12 11.50 6.21
N SER A 8 17.79 10.43 5.47
CA SER A 8 18.76 9.40 5.08
C SER A 8 19.91 9.97 4.22
N ILE A 9 19.61 10.94 3.33
CA ILE A 9 20.65 11.64 2.55
C ILE A 9 21.57 12.45 3.48
N TYR A 10 21.03 13.19 4.45
CA TYR A 10 21.86 13.94 5.41
C TYR A 10 22.75 13.01 6.25
N PHE A 11 22.22 11.88 6.72
CA PHE A 11 23.02 10.89 7.45
C PHE A 11 24.10 10.23 6.58
N ALA A 12 23.81 9.96 5.31
CA ALA A 12 24.79 9.41 4.38
C ALA A 12 25.94 10.39 4.10
N VAL A 13 25.62 11.66 3.87
CA VAL A 13 26.62 12.73 3.71
C VAL A 13 27.45 12.89 4.99
N ALA A 14 26.81 12.90 6.16
CA ALA A 14 27.51 12.98 7.44
C ALA A 14 28.46 11.79 7.66
N ALA A 15 28.02 10.56 7.39
CA ALA A 15 28.85 9.35 7.48
C ALA A 15 30.08 9.43 6.55
N PHE A 16 29.87 9.86 5.30
CA PHE A 16 30.95 10.01 4.33
C PHE A 16 31.97 11.06 4.76
N THR A 17 31.51 12.24 5.23
CA THR A 17 32.40 13.30 5.71
C THR A 17 33.19 12.88 6.95
N ALA A 18 32.57 12.17 7.90
CA ALA A 18 33.25 11.65 9.08
C ALA A 18 34.36 10.65 8.71
N LEU A 19 34.08 9.76 7.74
CA LEU A 19 35.05 8.77 7.27
C LEU A 19 36.22 9.44 6.52
N LEU A 20 35.94 10.45 5.71
CA LEU A 20 36.96 11.21 4.99
C LEU A 20 37.87 11.99 5.96
N LEU A 21 37.30 12.61 7.00
CA LEU A 21 38.06 13.26 8.06
C LEU A 21 38.88 12.28 8.90
N ALA A 22 38.38 11.06 9.13
CA ALA A 22 39.15 10.02 9.83
C ALA A 22 40.37 9.58 9.02
N VAL A 23 40.23 9.39 7.71
CA VAL A 23 41.34 9.04 6.81
C VAL A 23 42.38 10.17 6.76
N LEU A 24 41.94 11.42 6.65
CA LEU A 24 42.82 12.60 6.69
C LEU A 24 43.54 12.74 8.04
N GLY A 25 42.85 12.45 9.15
CA GLY A 25 43.44 12.47 10.50
C GLY A 25 44.53 11.40 10.67
N ILE A 26 44.33 10.20 10.13
CA ILE A 26 45.33 9.12 10.13
C ILE A 26 46.54 9.50 9.27
N TRP A 27 46.31 10.10 8.10
CA TRP A 27 47.39 10.54 7.21
C TRP A 27 48.21 11.68 7.82
N ALA A 28 47.54 12.67 8.43
CA ALA A 28 48.20 13.76 9.16
C ALA A 28 48.99 13.25 10.38
N ALA A 29 48.47 12.25 11.10
CA ALA A 29 49.16 11.63 12.23
C ALA A 29 50.45 10.90 11.81
N ALA A 30 50.50 10.34 10.60
CA ALA A 30 51.66 9.62 10.09
C ALA A 30 52.84 10.54 9.70
N GLY A 31 52.58 11.84 9.45
CA GLY A 31 53.59 12.81 9.04
C GLY A 31 54.04 13.80 10.13
N ASP A 32 53.57 13.65 11.37
CA ASP A 32 53.86 14.59 12.47
C ASP A 32 54.91 14.02 13.45
N ASP A 33 55.93 14.82 13.77
CA ASP A 33 57.06 14.43 14.62
C ASP A 33 56.72 14.47 16.12
N SER A 34 55.64 15.16 16.51
CA SER A 34 55.22 15.25 17.90
C SER A 34 54.35 14.05 18.33
N ALA A 35 54.86 13.24 19.26
CA ALA A 35 54.14 12.09 19.80
C ALA A 35 52.77 12.44 20.42
N ALA A 36 52.65 13.62 21.04
CA ALA A 36 51.41 14.10 21.65
C ALA A 36 50.33 14.45 20.61
N LYS A 37 50.72 15.14 19.53
CA LYS A 37 49.81 15.50 18.43
C LYS A 37 49.37 14.27 17.65
N ARG A 38 50.30 13.35 17.40
CA ARG A 38 50.03 12.07 16.75
C ARG A 38 49.01 11.24 17.54
N GLY A 39 49.17 11.15 18.86
CA GLY A 39 48.22 10.45 19.74
C GLY A 39 46.82 11.06 19.69
N LEU A 40 46.72 12.39 19.73
CA LEU A 40 45.44 13.11 19.65
C LEU A 40 44.74 12.88 18.30
N LEU A 41 45.48 12.95 17.19
CA LEU A 41 44.93 12.73 15.85
C LEU A 41 44.42 11.30 15.66
N TYR A 42 45.12 10.30 16.18
CA TYR A 42 44.61 8.93 16.20
C TYR A 42 43.32 8.80 17.02
N ALA A 43 43.26 9.42 18.20
CA ALA A 43 42.07 9.37 19.05
C ALA A 43 40.85 10.02 18.35
N CYS A 44 41.04 11.19 17.71
CA CYS A 44 40.00 11.84 16.93
C CYS A 44 39.56 11.01 15.72
N SER A 45 40.50 10.36 15.02
CA SER A 45 40.19 9.53 13.84
C SER A 45 39.40 8.28 14.21
N VAL A 46 39.73 7.64 15.33
CA VAL A 46 38.97 6.51 15.88
C VAL A 46 37.55 6.94 16.25
N LEU A 47 37.40 8.10 16.90
CA LEU A 47 36.09 8.63 17.29
C LEU A 47 35.22 8.98 16.08
N LEU A 48 35.81 9.50 15.00
CA LEU A 48 35.14 9.75 13.73
C LEU A 48 34.72 8.45 13.02
N MET A 49 35.53 7.38 13.08
CA MET A 49 35.13 6.08 12.55
C MET A 49 33.95 5.48 13.33
N VAL A 50 33.93 5.63 14.66
CA VAL A 50 32.79 5.20 15.49
C VAL A 50 31.52 5.99 15.12
N LEU A 51 31.62 7.30 14.92
CA LEU A 51 30.51 8.13 14.44
C LEU A 51 30.01 7.70 13.05
N ALA A 52 30.92 7.44 12.11
CA ALA A 52 30.55 6.96 10.78
C ALA A 52 29.81 5.61 10.86
N ALA A 53 30.30 4.67 11.68
CA ALA A 53 29.64 3.39 11.91
C ALA A 53 28.23 3.56 12.52
N LEU A 54 28.07 4.47 13.48
CA LEU A 54 26.77 4.78 14.07
C LEU A 54 25.79 5.37 13.04
N TYR A 55 26.25 6.26 12.15
CA TYR A 55 25.41 6.79 11.08
C TYR A 55 24.98 5.72 10.08
N VAL A 56 25.90 4.85 9.65
CA VAL A 56 25.58 3.71 8.78
C VAL A 56 24.56 2.78 9.47
N TYR A 57 24.73 2.54 10.77
CA TYR A 57 23.79 1.74 11.55
C TYR A 57 22.39 2.38 11.63
N ILE A 58 22.31 3.70 11.83
CA ILE A 58 21.04 4.44 11.81
C ILE A 58 20.38 4.38 10.43
N ILE A 59 21.16 4.54 9.34
CA ILE A 59 20.65 4.43 7.97
C ILE A 59 20.08 3.03 7.74
N PHE A 60 20.82 1.99 8.16
CA PHE A 60 20.38 0.60 8.06
C PHE A 60 19.07 0.35 8.81
N LEU A 61 18.94 0.85 10.04
CA LEU A 61 17.70 0.79 10.83
C LEU A 61 16.55 1.61 10.23
N SER A 62 16.86 2.66 9.48
CA SER A 62 15.87 3.58 8.91
C SER A 62 15.38 3.14 7.53
N TYR A 63 16.13 2.28 6.82
CA TYR A 63 15.86 1.90 5.43
C TYR A 63 14.53 1.13 5.27
N ASP A 64 14.06 0.44 6.32
CA ASP A 64 12.84 -0.41 6.26
C ASP A 64 11.68 0.09 7.15
N ARG A 65 11.73 1.33 7.64
CA ARG A 65 10.85 1.75 8.75
C ARG A 65 9.52 2.40 8.39
N GLU A 66 9.25 2.75 7.13
CA GLU A 66 7.91 3.22 6.77
C GLU A 66 7.03 1.99 6.47
N PRO A 67 6.08 1.63 7.36
CA PRO A 67 5.27 0.44 7.20
C PRO A 67 4.29 0.65 6.05
N ASN A 68 4.46 -0.09 4.95
CA ASN A 68 3.51 -0.02 3.86
C ASN A 68 2.23 -0.78 4.23
N TYR A 69 1.06 -0.19 4.03
CA TYR A 69 -0.21 -0.81 4.42
C TYR A 69 -0.40 -2.23 3.83
N PHE A 70 0.09 -2.49 2.61
CA PHE A 70 -0.02 -3.79 1.92
C PHE A 70 1.19 -4.71 2.04
N LEU A 71 2.37 -4.19 2.35
CA LEU A 71 3.58 -5.00 2.49
C LEU A 71 3.98 -5.25 3.94
N TYR A 72 3.56 -4.42 4.89
CA TYR A 72 3.98 -4.57 6.27
C TYR A 72 3.51 -5.90 6.85
N ASP A 73 4.45 -6.70 7.33
CA ASP A 73 4.20 -7.90 8.11
C ASP A 73 4.43 -7.59 9.59
N LYS A 74 3.37 -7.80 10.39
CA LYS A 74 3.39 -7.54 11.82
C LYS A 74 4.24 -8.54 12.61
N ILE A 75 4.43 -9.76 12.08
CA ILE A 75 5.19 -10.81 12.76
C ILE A 75 6.69 -10.50 12.66
N THR A 76 7.17 -10.25 11.45
CA THR A 76 8.59 -9.94 11.20
C THR A 76 8.94 -8.47 11.42
N SER A 77 7.93 -7.60 11.61
CA SER A 77 8.07 -6.13 11.72
C SER A 77 8.82 -5.53 10.53
N ARG A 78 8.66 -6.11 9.34
CA ARG A 78 9.30 -5.70 8.09
C ARG A 78 8.29 -5.72 6.95
N ASN A 79 8.58 -4.97 5.89
CA ASN A 79 7.80 -5.03 4.66
C ASN A 79 8.19 -6.29 3.87
N ILE A 80 7.22 -7.10 3.44
CA ILE A 80 7.45 -8.21 2.51
C ILE A 80 7.83 -7.66 1.13
N PRO A 81 8.61 -8.39 0.32
CA PRO A 81 8.90 -7.98 -1.04
C PRO A 81 7.63 -7.98 -1.90
N LEU A 82 7.55 -7.07 -2.87
CA LEU A 82 6.38 -6.90 -3.74
C LEU A 82 6.04 -8.18 -4.55
N SER A 83 7.03 -9.03 -4.82
CA SER A 83 6.86 -10.32 -5.50
C SER A 83 6.02 -11.32 -4.72
N GLU A 84 6.05 -11.23 -3.38
CA GLU A 84 5.30 -12.11 -2.47
C GLU A 84 3.87 -11.61 -2.22
N LEU A 85 3.55 -10.39 -2.65
CA LEU A 85 2.20 -9.84 -2.51
C LEU A 85 1.20 -10.65 -3.34
N SER A 86 0.28 -11.31 -2.65
CA SER A 86 -0.79 -12.13 -3.21
C SER A 86 -2.15 -11.43 -3.14
N TRP A 87 -3.10 -11.89 -3.96
CA TRP A 87 -4.47 -11.36 -3.92
C TRP A 87 -5.16 -11.59 -2.57
N SER A 88 -4.95 -12.74 -1.92
CA SER A 88 -5.57 -13.04 -0.63
C SER A 88 -5.15 -12.04 0.44
N MET A 89 -3.86 -11.68 0.49
CA MET A 89 -3.35 -10.64 1.38
C MET A 89 -3.98 -9.27 1.10
N VAL A 90 -4.08 -8.88 -0.18
CA VAL A 90 -4.74 -7.63 -0.58
C VAL A 90 -6.21 -7.64 -0.17
N ASN A 91 -6.93 -8.74 -0.44
CA ASN A 91 -8.35 -8.89 -0.13
C ASN A 91 -8.62 -8.82 1.37
N GLU A 92 -7.79 -9.47 2.19
CA GLU A 92 -7.85 -9.43 3.65
C GLU A 92 -7.63 -8.00 4.17
N ARG A 93 -6.58 -7.32 3.70
CA ARG A 93 -6.23 -5.97 4.15
C ARG A 93 -7.28 -4.94 3.73
N VAL A 94 -7.80 -5.02 2.50
CA VAL A 94 -8.94 -4.18 2.06
C VAL A 94 -10.20 -4.53 2.86
N GLY A 95 -10.45 -5.80 3.17
CA GLY A 95 -11.54 -6.22 4.03
C GLY A 95 -11.45 -5.62 5.44
N ARG A 96 -10.26 -5.63 6.04
CA ARG A 96 -9.97 -4.99 7.33
C ARG A 96 -10.23 -3.49 7.27
N PHE A 97 -9.71 -2.81 6.24
CA PHE A 97 -9.98 -1.39 6.00
C PHE A 97 -11.49 -1.10 5.94
N VAL A 98 -12.26 -1.91 5.22
CA VAL A 98 -13.71 -1.74 5.10
C VAL A 98 -14.40 -1.87 6.46
N THR A 99 -14.01 -2.87 7.25
CA THR A 99 -14.58 -3.08 8.58
C THR A 99 -14.23 -1.94 9.53
N GLU A 100 -12.97 -1.47 9.52
CA GLU A 100 -12.50 -0.40 10.39
C GLU A 100 -13.13 0.97 10.05
N GLN A 101 -13.28 1.29 8.76
CA GLN A 101 -13.79 2.59 8.32
C GLN A 101 -15.31 2.67 8.20
N PHE A 102 -15.97 1.56 7.87
CA PHE A 102 -17.39 1.55 7.51
C PHE A 102 -18.22 0.58 8.37
N GLY A 103 -17.62 -0.13 9.32
CA GLY A 103 -18.32 -1.06 10.21
C GLY A 103 -18.73 -2.39 9.55
N GLY A 104 -18.40 -2.59 8.28
CA GLY A 104 -18.59 -3.87 7.58
C GLY A 104 -19.11 -3.75 6.14
N ARG A 105 -19.24 -4.90 5.48
CA ARG A 105 -19.59 -5.01 4.05
C ARG A 105 -20.99 -4.48 3.71
N TYR A 106 -21.95 -4.61 4.64
CA TYR A 106 -23.33 -4.16 4.45
C TYR A 106 -23.43 -2.65 4.21
N PHE A 107 -22.69 -1.86 4.99
CA PHE A 107 -22.74 -0.39 4.96
C PHE A 107 -22.17 0.22 3.68
N LEU A 108 -21.42 -0.55 2.88
CA LEU A 108 -20.99 -0.12 1.55
C LEU A 108 -22.13 -0.05 0.54
N TRP A 109 -23.19 -0.84 0.75
CA TRP A 109 -24.32 -0.97 -0.17
C TRP A 109 -25.53 -0.11 0.21
N SER A 110 -25.64 0.32 1.47
CA SER A 110 -26.82 1.00 2.03
C SER A 110 -26.70 2.53 2.16
N GLY A 111 -25.67 3.15 1.58
CA GLY A 111 -25.51 4.60 1.65
C GLY A 111 -24.53 5.19 0.64
N SER A 112 -24.44 6.51 0.58
CA SER A 112 -23.51 7.24 -0.30
C SER A 112 -22.04 7.18 0.14
N THR A 113 -21.64 6.11 0.83
CA THR A 113 -20.32 5.90 1.43
C THR A 113 -19.21 6.01 0.40
N LEU A 114 -19.42 5.45 -0.80
CA LEU A 114 -18.46 5.54 -1.91
C LEU A 114 -18.29 6.95 -2.47
N SER A 115 -19.15 7.91 -2.14
CA SER A 115 -19.06 9.29 -2.63
C SER A 115 -18.09 10.15 -1.83
N ASP A 116 -17.81 9.78 -0.58
CA ASP A 116 -16.96 10.54 0.32
C ASP A 116 -15.49 10.13 0.17
N GLU A 117 -14.75 10.87 -0.66
CA GLU A 117 -13.34 10.57 -0.98
C GLU A 117 -12.41 10.63 0.24
N GLN A 118 -12.75 11.42 1.26
CA GLN A 118 -11.90 11.62 2.43
C GLN A 118 -11.77 10.34 3.27
N LYS A 119 -12.79 9.48 3.24
CA LYS A 119 -12.81 8.20 3.96
C LYS A 119 -11.91 7.13 3.33
N PHE A 120 -11.33 7.37 2.15
CA PHE A 120 -10.52 6.39 1.41
C PHE A 120 -9.01 6.68 1.43
N GLY A 121 -8.57 7.43 2.44
CA GLY A 121 -7.17 7.83 2.61
C GLY A 121 -6.76 8.97 1.67
N PRO A 122 -5.46 9.35 1.68
CA PRO A 122 -4.96 10.49 0.93
C PRO A 122 -5.27 10.39 -0.58
N GLY A 123 -6.03 11.37 -1.09
CA GLY A 123 -6.47 11.39 -2.49
C GLY A 123 -7.36 10.22 -2.90
N GLY A 124 -8.06 9.59 -1.95
CA GLY A 124 -9.02 8.52 -2.21
C GLY A 124 -8.39 7.22 -2.73
N ILE A 125 -7.11 6.96 -2.41
CA ILE A 125 -6.32 5.83 -2.94
C ILE A 125 -7.01 4.46 -2.77
N MET A 126 -7.74 4.25 -1.66
CA MET A 126 -8.44 2.99 -1.36
C MET A 126 -9.77 2.83 -2.09
N ARG A 127 -10.32 3.90 -2.67
CA ARG A 127 -11.68 3.92 -3.20
C ARG A 127 -11.87 2.94 -4.38
N PRO A 128 -10.96 2.85 -5.37
CA PRO A 128 -11.06 1.83 -6.41
C PRO A 128 -10.93 0.41 -5.85
N LEU A 129 -10.10 0.20 -4.83
CA LEU A 129 -9.94 -1.10 -4.19
C LEU A 129 -11.20 -1.56 -3.47
N VAL A 130 -11.90 -0.64 -2.79
CA VAL A 130 -13.19 -0.94 -2.15
C VAL A 130 -14.27 -1.23 -3.20
N ALA A 131 -14.30 -0.48 -4.31
CA ALA A 131 -15.20 -0.78 -5.43
C ALA A 131 -14.97 -2.18 -6.02
N TYR A 132 -13.71 -2.55 -6.27
CA TYR A 132 -13.39 -3.90 -6.71
C TYR A 132 -13.71 -4.96 -5.63
N LYS A 133 -13.49 -4.67 -4.35
CA LYS A 133 -13.83 -5.57 -3.23
C LYS A 133 -15.31 -5.91 -3.20
N MET A 134 -16.18 -4.91 -3.39
CA MET A 134 -17.63 -5.09 -3.44
C MET A 134 -18.04 -6.07 -4.54
N LEU A 135 -17.43 -5.97 -5.73
CA LEU A 135 -17.69 -6.90 -6.84
C LEU A 135 -17.03 -8.27 -6.64
N CYS A 136 -15.79 -8.29 -6.12
CA CYS A 136 -15.07 -9.52 -5.78
C CYS A 136 -15.84 -10.36 -4.77
N ASP A 137 -16.46 -9.74 -3.77
CA ASP A 137 -17.23 -10.48 -2.76
C ASP A 137 -18.42 -11.21 -3.37
N ILE A 138 -19.11 -10.58 -4.32
CA ILE A 138 -20.18 -11.22 -5.09
C ILE A 138 -19.63 -12.32 -5.98
N ALA A 139 -18.55 -12.04 -6.71
CA ALA A 139 -17.97 -12.96 -7.67
C ALA A 139 -17.38 -14.22 -7.01
N VAL A 140 -16.75 -14.06 -5.83
CA VAL A 140 -16.19 -15.16 -5.05
C VAL A 140 -17.31 -15.98 -4.40
N ASP A 141 -18.31 -15.34 -3.79
CA ASP A 141 -19.49 -16.01 -3.22
C ASP A 141 -20.18 -16.88 -4.28
N GLU A 142 -20.41 -16.36 -5.49
CA GLU A 142 -20.98 -17.14 -6.59
C GLU A 142 -20.09 -18.32 -7.01
N LYS A 143 -18.79 -18.07 -7.18
CA LYS A 143 -17.85 -19.09 -7.66
C LYS A 143 -17.65 -20.23 -6.67
N GLU A 144 -17.79 -19.95 -5.38
CA GLU A 144 -17.69 -20.94 -4.29
C GLU A 144 -19.03 -21.64 -4.00
N GLY A 145 -20.08 -21.36 -4.77
CA GLY A 145 -21.41 -21.99 -4.60
C GLY A 145 -22.21 -21.41 -3.43
N GLY A 146 -21.93 -20.17 -3.04
CA GLY A 146 -22.60 -19.46 -1.98
C GLY A 146 -24.07 -19.12 -2.28
N LEU A 147 -24.79 -18.79 -1.21
CA LEU A 147 -26.24 -18.51 -1.27
C LEU A 147 -26.58 -17.16 -1.94
N GLY A 148 -25.57 -16.38 -2.35
CA GLY A 148 -25.76 -15.06 -2.97
C GLY A 148 -26.00 -13.96 -1.95
N ASP A 149 -25.53 -14.11 -0.71
CA ASP A 149 -25.80 -13.13 0.34
C ASP A 149 -25.16 -11.77 0.03
N CYS A 150 -23.98 -11.77 -0.58
CA CYS A 150 -23.34 -10.55 -1.07
C CYS A 150 -24.13 -9.92 -2.22
N PHE A 151 -24.76 -10.74 -3.06
CA PHE A 151 -25.57 -10.29 -4.18
C PHE A 151 -26.87 -9.62 -3.72
N LYS A 152 -27.50 -10.14 -2.66
CA LYS A 152 -28.71 -9.53 -2.07
C LYS A 152 -28.46 -8.08 -1.67
N PHE A 153 -27.28 -7.75 -1.12
CA PHE A 153 -26.95 -6.36 -0.79
C PHE A 153 -26.88 -5.47 -2.03
N PHE A 154 -26.33 -5.96 -3.13
CA PHE A 154 -26.33 -5.25 -4.41
C PHE A 154 -27.74 -5.06 -4.99
N GLU A 155 -28.62 -6.07 -4.88
CA GLU A 155 -30.00 -5.96 -5.34
C GLU A 155 -30.79 -4.90 -4.58
N HIS A 156 -30.57 -4.77 -3.27
CA HIS A 156 -31.23 -3.78 -2.42
C HIS A 156 -30.53 -2.40 -2.42
N ALA A 157 -29.32 -2.30 -2.98
CA ALA A 157 -28.59 -1.03 -3.01
C ALA A 157 -29.30 0.03 -3.88
N ASP A 158 -29.28 1.28 -3.43
CA ASP A 158 -29.84 2.39 -4.17
C ASP A 158 -29.09 2.66 -5.48
N LEU A 159 -29.81 3.17 -6.49
CA LEU A 159 -29.22 3.48 -7.79
C LEU A 159 -28.07 4.51 -7.69
N THR A 160 -28.10 5.39 -6.69
CA THR A 160 -27.01 6.35 -6.41
C THR A 160 -25.70 5.65 -6.04
N VAL A 161 -25.77 4.59 -5.23
CA VAL A 161 -24.59 3.78 -4.87
C VAL A 161 -24.04 3.08 -6.10
N ILE A 162 -24.94 2.49 -6.90
CA ILE A 162 -24.57 1.79 -8.14
C ILE A 162 -23.94 2.74 -9.16
N ARG A 163 -24.48 3.95 -9.33
CA ARG A 163 -23.90 4.97 -10.22
C ARG A 163 -22.51 5.41 -9.76
N THR A 164 -22.32 5.60 -8.45
CA THR A 164 -21.01 5.95 -7.90
C THR A 164 -20.00 4.83 -8.10
N LEU A 165 -20.40 3.57 -7.85
CA LEU A 165 -19.60 2.39 -8.15
C LEU A 165 -19.20 2.36 -9.63
N CYS A 166 -20.15 2.53 -10.54
CA CYS A 166 -19.90 2.54 -11.99
C CYS A 166 -18.93 3.65 -12.40
N ARG A 167 -19.06 4.86 -11.85
CA ARG A 167 -18.14 5.98 -12.12
C ARG A 167 -16.71 5.67 -11.65
N ILE A 168 -16.55 5.03 -10.49
CA ILE A 168 -15.23 4.60 -9.99
C ILE A 168 -14.63 3.57 -10.94
N LEU A 169 -15.43 2.58 -11.37
CA LEU A 169 -15.02 1.55 -12.33
C LEU A 169 -14.61 2.15 -13.68
N GLU A 170 -15.39 3.09 -14.22
CA GLU A 170 -15.06 3.81 -15.46
C GLU A 170 -13.73 4.56 -15.33
N SER A 171 -13.51 5.27 -14.21
CA SER A 171 -12.23 5.95 -13.95
C SER A 171 -11.04 4.99 -13.82
N ALA A 172 -11.30 3.74 -13.43
CA ALA A 172 -10.32 2.66 -13.38
C ALA A 172 -10.16 1.92 -14.73
N GLY A 173 -10.87 2.33 -15.78
CA GLY A 173 -10.82 1.72 -17.11
C GLY A 173 -11.73 0.48 -17.29
N GLU A 174 -12.74 0.31 -16.44
CA GLU A 174 -13.68 -0.83 -16.44
C GLU A 174 -15.04 -0.46 -17.05
N GLY A 175 -15.04 0.30 -18.15
CA GLY A 175 -16.27 0.85 -18.73
C GLY A 175 -17.27 -0.21 -19.23
N GLU A 176 -16.79 -1.37 -19.67
CA GLU A 176 -17.65 -2.51 -20.06
C GLU A 176 -18.42 -3.07 -18.86
N MET A 177 -17.70 -3.31 -17.75
CA MET A 177 -18.28 -3.85 -16.53
C MET A 177 -19.23 -2.86 -15.86
N ALA A 178 -18.86 -1.58 -15.82
CA ALA A 178 -19.72 -0.50 -15.34
C ALA A 178 -21.03 -0.44 -16.14
N ARG A 179 -20.96 -0.52 -17.47
CA ARG A 179 -22.15 -0.58 -18.34
C ARG A 179 -23.01 -1.81 -18.07
N ALA A 180 -22.40 -2.99 -17.88
CA ALA A 180 -23.15 -4.21 -17.56
C ALA A 180 -23.89 -4.09 -16.23
N ILE A 181 -23.22 -3.60 -15.17
CA ILE A 181 -23.81 -3.38 -13.85
C ILE A 181 -24.97 -2.39 -13.92
N LEU A 182 -24.76 -1.23 -14.55
CA LEU A 182 -25.78 -0.20 -14.65
C LEU A 182 -26.98 -0.66 -15.49
N THR A 183 -26.73 -1.39 -16.58
CA THR A 183 -27.77 -1.95 -17.44
C THR A 183 -28.64 -2.94 -16.67
N TYR A 184 -28.03 -3.87 -15.93
CA TYR A 184 -28.76 -4.80 -15.08
C TYR A 184 -29.62 -4.07 -14.05
N LYS A 185 -29.06 -3.07 -13.35
CA LYS A 185 -29.80 -2.35 -12.30
C LYS A 185 -30.95 -1.50 -12.83
N THR A 186 -30.84 -0.96 -14.05
CA THR A 186 -31.82 -0.01 -14.61
C THR A 186 -32.86 -0.67 -15.50
N LYS A 187 -32.45 -1.63 -16.32
CA LYS A 187 -33.34 -2.34 -17.26
C LYS A 187 -33.86 -3.66 -16.71
N GLY A 188 -33.33 -4.11 -15.58
CA GLY A 188 -33.60 -5.44 -15.04
C GLY A 188 -32.83 -6.53 -15.82
N GLY A 189 -33.00 -7.76 -15.37
CA GLY A 189 -32.36 -8.94 -15.96
C GLY A 189 -32.48 -10.12 -15.02
N SER A 190 -32.11 -11.31 -15.49
CA SER A 190 -32.05 -12.50 -14.63
C SER A 190 -30.98 -12.33 -13.55
N PRO A 191 -31.33 -12.34 -12.25
CA PRO A 191 -30.37 -12.27 -11.15
C PRO A 191 -29.31 -13.38 -11.24
N VAL A 192 -29.75 -14.59 -11.61
CA VAL A 192 -28.87 -15.76 -11.78
C VAL A 192 -27.84 -15.51 -12.87
N ASN A 193 -28.27 -15.04 -14.04
CA ASN A 193 -27.33 -14.80 -15.16
C ASN A 193 -26.31 -13.71 -14.81
N PHE A 194 -26.74 -12.65 -14.12
CA PHE A 194 -25.84 -11.56 -13.75
C PHE A 194 -24.86 -11.97 -12.63
N ARG A 195 -25.31 -12.77 -11.66
CA ARG A 195 -24.43 -13.42 -10.68
C ARG A 195 -23.38 -14.29 -11.36
N CYS A 196 -23.79 -15.20 -12.24
CA CYS A 196 -22.87 -16.06 -12.99
C CYS A 196 -21.88 -15.27 -13.85
N TYR A 197 -22.31 -14.13 -14.43
CA TYR A 197 -21.42 -13.21 -15.13
C TYR A 197 -20.34 -12.65 -14.20
N LEU A 198 -20.70 -12.17 -13.01
CA LEU A 198 -19.73 -11.68 -12.03
C LEU A 198 -18.80 -12.80 -11.55
N GLY A 199 -19.34 -13.99 -11.25
CA GLY A 199 -18.57 -15.17 -10.84
C GLY A 199 -17.55 -15.62 -11.90
N SER A 200 -17.94 -15.60 -13.17
CA SER A 200 -17.05 -15.90 -14.30
C SER A 200 -15.88 -14.91 -14.40
N ASN A 201 -16.11 -13.66 -13.98
CA ASN A 201 -15.10 -12.60 -13.96
C ASN A 201 -14.30 -12.52 -12.64
N ALA A 202 -14.46 -13.47 -11.71
CA ALA A 202 -13.77 -13.44 -10.42
C ALA A 202 -12.24 -13.31 -10.58
N LYS A 203 -11.61 -14.17 -11.39
CA LYS A 203 -10.15 -14.13 -11.60
C LYS A 203 -9.68 -12.79 -12.18
N TYR A 204 -10.47 -12.20 -13.08
CA TYR A 204 -10.18 -10.90 -13.66
C TYR A 204 -10.18 -9.81 -12.57
N LEU A 205 -11.25 -9.73 -11.78
CA LEU A 205 -11.38 -8.76 -10.68
C LEU A 205 -10.25 -8.90 -9.65
N GLN A 206 -9.92 -10.15 -9.28
CA GLN A 206 -8.80 -10.45 -8.39
C GLN A 206 -7.47 -9.91 -8.93
N GLY A 207 -7.21 -10.16 -10.23
CA GLY A 207 -6.03 -9.64 -10.92
C GLY A 207 -5.99 -8.11 -10.96
N ARG A 208 -7.13 -7.45 -11.20
CA ARG A 208 -7.24 -5.99 -11.22
C ARG A 208 -6.95 -5.36 -9.86
N MET A 209 -7.47 -5.92 -8.77
CA MET A 209 -7.14 -5.47 -7.41
C MET A 209 -5.64 -5.55 -7.14
N LEU A 210 -5.02 -6.70 -7.43
CA LEU A 210 -3.60 -6.92 -7.19
C LEU A 210 -2.74 -5.99 -8.06
N ALA A 211 -3.09 -5.83 -9.33
CA ALA A 211 -2.39 -4.93 -10.25
C ALA A 211 -2.49 -3.47 -9.80
N TYR A 212 -3.66 -3.03 -9.32
CA TYR A 212 -3.84 -1.67 -8.80
C TYR A 212 -2.93 -1.41 -7.59
N VAL A 213 -2.86 -2.33 -6.63
CA VAL A 213 -1.97 -2.19 -5.47
C VAL A 213 -0.51 -2.14 -5.92
N ARG A 214 -0.08 -3.06 -6.79
CA ARG A 214 1.31 -3.09 -7.30
C ARG A 214 1.70 -1.80 -8.01
N ARG A 215 0.80 -1.24 -8.83
CA ARG A 215 1.05 0.00 -9.57
C ARG A 215 1.14 1.23 -8.66
N ASN A 216 0.47 1.20 -7.51
CA ASN A 216 0.38 2.34 -6.60
C ASN A 216 1.06 2.07 -5.25
N ILE A 217 1.99 1.11 -5.17
CA ILE A 217 2.52 0.62 -3.90
C ILE A 217 3.14 1.75 -3.06
N GLU A 218 3.83 2.68 -3.73
CA GLU A 218 4.47 3.87 -3.15
C GLU A 218 3.49 4.85 -2.48
N ARG A 219 2.19 4.76 -2.79
CA ARG A 219 1.15 5.62 -2.20
C ARG A 219 0.52 5.04 -0.93
N PHE A 220 0.95 3.86 -0.51
CA PHE A 220 0.44 3.16 0.68
C PHE A 220 1.42 3.16 1.87
N TYR A 221 2.45 3.99 1.83
CA TYR A 221 3.34 4.30 2.95
C TYR A 221 2.74 5.37 3.88
#